data_AF-A0A9Q1F155-F1
#
_entry.id   AF-A0A9Q1F155-F1
#
_cell.length_a   1.000
_cell.length_b   1.000
_cell.length_c   1.000
_cell.angle_alpha   90.00
_cell.angle_beta   90.00
_cell.angle_gamma   90.00
#
_symmetry.space_group_name_H-M   'P 1'
#
loop_
_entity.id
_entity.type
_entity.pdbx_description
1 polymer ?
#
loop_
_entity_poly.entity_id
_entity_poly.type
_entity_poly.pdbx_seq_one_letter_code
_entity_poly.pdbx_strand_id
1 'polypeptide(L)'
;MDKCAEAGELECMTAHPGFEGVCLNEWVLQAVHNQFRQLYGEMPEASVEGLLRHCSYRNFVRWCWGFLGRRVRVVIPSCIITRIREKFPEASGQYVGFNPPPTPLSEDTLHPIVLAPDHSITQLIVQDYDERLLHAGPERVFTEIRRTYWILCGRQAVKKHQRQCLGCRKWRSKPMVPKMADLPSARLRLN
;
A
#
# COMPACT_ATOMS: atom_id res chain seq x y z
N MET A 1 14.53 2.57 5.40
CA MET A 1 15.74 2.31 6.19
C MET A 1 16.90 2.41 5.22
N ASP A 2 17.68 3.46 5.33
CA ASP A 2 18.78 3.75 4.43
C ASP A 2 20.03 3.03 4.94
N LYS A 3 20.30 1.81 4.43
CA LYS A 3 21.42 0.98 4.90
C LYS A 3 22.79 1.57 4.60
N CYS A 4 22.87 2.61 3.78
CA CYS A 4 24.09 3.41 3.64
C CYS A 4 24.50 4.07 4.98
N ALA A 5 23.54 4.37 5.87
CA ALA A 5 23.82 4.92 7.20
C ALA A 5 24.27 3.87 8.23
N GLU A 6 24.11 2.57 7.94
CA GLU A 6 24.47 1.46 8.83
C GLU A 6 25.86 0.87 8.52
N ALA A 7 26.61 1.46 7.58
CA ALA A 7 27.87 0.89 7.04
C ALA A 7 29.12 1.08 7.93
N GLY A 8 29.00 1.60 9.16
CA GLY A 8 30.16 1.78 10.05
C GLY A 8 31.17 2.81 9.51
N GLU A 9 32.48 2.55 9.69
CA GLU A 9 33.59 3.42 9.23
C GLU A 9 33.70 3.59 7.70
N LEU A 10 32.89 2.87 6.90
CA LEU A 10 32.88 2.96 5.44
C LEU A 10 31.80 3.92 4.96
N GLU A 11 32.20 4.95 4.21
CA GLU A 11 31.29 5.97 3.65
C GLU A 11 30.29 5.40 2.62
N CYS A 12 30.58 4.24 2.01
CA CYS A 12 29.72 3.64 0.99
C CYS A 12 29.79 2.11 0.92
N MET A 13 28.66 1.46 0.66
CA MET A 13 28.58 0.00 0.47
C MET A 13 29.38 -0.50 -0.74
N THR A 14 29.64 0.34 -1.74
CA THR A 14 30.50 -0.02 -2.89
C THR A 14 31.97 -0.17 -2.50
N ALA A 15 32.40 0.44 -1.39
CA ALA A 15 33.77 0.35 -0.88
C ALA A 15 34.01 -0.92 -0.04
N HIS A 16 32.95 -1.68 0.27
CA HIS A 16 33.08 -2.90 1.05
C HIS A 16 33.88 -3.96 0.26
N PRO A 17 34.88 -4.63 0.85
CA PRO A 17 35.76 -5.57 0.14
C PRO A 17 35.01 -6.75 -0.50
N GLY A 18 33.89 -7.16 0.10
CA GLY A 18 33.01 -8.20 -0.45
C GLY A 18 32.13 -7.76 -1.63
N PHE A 19 31.97 -6.46 -1.89
CA PHE A 19 31.03 -5.98 -2.90
C PHE A 19 31.42 -6.44 -4.31
N GLU A 20 32.69 -6.32 -4.67
CA GLU A 20 33.17 -6.70 -6.00
C GLU A 20 33.02 -8.20 -6.26
N GLY A 21 33.42 -9.03 -5.30
CA GLY A 21 33.30 -10.49 -5.39
C GLY A 21 31.84 -10.98 -5.44
N VAL A 22 30.95 -10.34 -4.69
CA VAL A 22 29.54 -10.77 -4.60
C VAL A 22 28.70 -10.22 -5.76
N CYS A 23 28.94 -8.97 -6.18
CA CYS A 23 28.01 -8.26 -7.07
C CYS A 23 28.56 -7.96 -8.46
N LEU A 24 29.87 -7.96 -8.66
CA LEU A 24 30.50 -7.58 -9.94
C LEU A 24 31.29 -8.71 -10.62
N ASN A 25 31.60 -9.79 -9.90
CA ASN A 25 32.33 -10.94 -10.44
C ASN A 25 31.44 -11.79 -11.36
N GLU A 26 31.77 -11.81 -12.64
CA GLU A 26 31.00 -12.50 -13.69
C GLU A 26 30.83 -14.00 -13.43
N TRP A 27 31.88 -14.68 -12.96
CA TRP A 27 31.83 -16.13 -12.68
C TRP A 27 30.92 -16.47 -11.50
N VAL A 28 30.95 -15.63 -10.46
CA VAL A 28 30.05 -15.77 -9.31
C VAL A 28 28.60 -15.54 -9.75
N LEU A 29 28.36 -14.53 -10.57
CA LEU A 29 27.02 -14.22 -11.08
C LEU A 29 26.48 -15.30 -12.02
N GLN A 30 27.33 -15.90 -12.85
CA GLN A 30 26.96 -17.07 -13.67
C GLN A 30 26.58 -18.27 -12.81
N ALA A 31 27.30 -18.54 -11.72
CA ALA A 31 26.94 -19.60 -10.78
C ALA A 31 25.59 -19.32 -10.10
N VAL A 32 25.37 -18.07 -9.67
CA VAL A 32 24.08 -17.62 -9.10
C VAL A 32 22.94 -17.75 -10.10
N HIS A 33 23.20 -17.41 -11.37
CA HIS A 33 22.23 -17.57 -12.45
C HIS A 33 21.86 -19.04 -12.65
N ASN A 34 22.84 -19.93 -12.72
CA ASN A 34 22.61 -21.37 -12.87
C ASN A 34 21.80 -21.95 -11.71
N GLN A 35 22.13 -21.54 -10.47
CA GLN A 35 21.36 -21.94 -9.28
C GLN A 35 19.93 -21.40 -9.32
N PHE A 36 19.75 -20.17 -9.79
CA PHE A 36 18.42 -19.59 -9.94
C PHE A 36 17.60 -20.34 -10.99
N ARG A 37 18.21 -20.68 -12.12
CA ARG A 37 17.59 -21.42 -13.22
C ARG A 37 17.07 -22.78 -12.75
N GLN A 38 17.83 -23.49 -11.91
CA GLN A 38 17.40 -24.76 -11.32
C GLN A 38 16.17 -24.63 -10.41
N LEU A 39 16.10 -23.56 -9.60
CA LEU A 39 15.06 -23.39 -8.60
C LEU A 39 13.79 -22.72 -9.13
N TYR A 40 13.90 -21.87 -10.15
CA TYR A 40 12.82 -20.99 -10.59
C TYR A 40 12.55 -21.02 -12.10
N GLY A 41 13.36 -21.72 -12.89
CA GLY A 41 13.24 -21.79 -14.35
C GLY A 41 14.02 -20.69 -15.09
N GLU A 42 13.84 -20.63 -16.41
CA GLU A 42 14.53 -19.66 -17.27
C GLU A 42 14.06 -18.22 -17.04
N MET A 43 15.01 -17.29 -17.12
CA MET A 43 14.77 -15.87 -16.99
C MET A 43 14.49 -15.25 -18.37
N PRO A 44 13.48 -14.36 -18.50
CA PRO A 44 13.13 -13.71 -19.76
C PRO A 44 14.00 -12.47 -20.04
N GLU A 45 15.32 -12.60 -19.98
CA GLU A 45 16.27 -11.53 -20.34
C GLU A 45 16.91 -11.85 -21.70
N ALA A 46 16.97 -10.85 -22.57
CA ALA A 46 17.41 -11.01 -23.96
C ALA A 46 18.95 -10.92 -24.12
N SER A 47 19.65 -10.32 -23.16
CA SER A 47 21.10 -10.13 -23.18
C SER A 47 21.80 -10.77 -21.99
N VAL A 48 23.07 -11.14 -22.17
CA VAL A 48 23.91 -11.72 -21.11
C VAL A 48 24.17 -10.66 -20.03
N GLU A 49 24.39 -9.42 -20.42
CA GLU A 49 24.60 -8.27 -19.53
C GLU A 49 23.36 -7.98 -18.69
N GLY A 50 22.16 -8.09 -19.28
CA GLY A 50 20.89 -7.98 -18.56
C GLY A 50 20.72 -9.05 -17.50
N LEU A 51 21.03 -10.31 -17.85
CA LEU A 51 21.04 -11.44 -16.91
C LEU A 51 22.01 -11.23 -15.75
N LEU A 52 23.25 -10.84 -16.04
CA LEU A 52 24.28 -10.60 -15.02
C LEU A 52 23.87 -9.46 -14.09
N ARG A 53 23.39 -8.35 -14.64
CA ARG A 53 22.88 -7.21 -13.87
C ARG A 53 21.71 -7.60 -12.96
N HIS A 54 20.76 -8.37 -13.46
CA HIS A 54 19.65 -8.87 -12.65
C HIS A 54 20.16 -9.77 -11.51
N CYS A 55 21.10 -10.67 -11.81
CA CYS A 55 21.72 -11.53 -10.82
C CYS A 55 22.49 -10.71 -9.77
N SER A 56 23.21 -9.64 -10.16
CA SER A 56 23.91 -8.73 -9.26
C SER A 56 22.95 -8.07 -8.28
N TYR A 57 21.84 -7.51 -8.75
CA TYR A 57 20.84 -6.88 -7.88
C TYR A 57 20.30 -7.87 -6.85
N ARG A 58 19.98 -9.09 -7.29
CA ARG A 58 19.44 -10.12 -6.39
C ARG A 58 20.49 -10.67 -5.43
N ASN A 59 21.73 -10.82 -5.87
CA ASN A 59 22.81 -11.30 -5.02
C ASN A 59 23.17 -10.26 -3.95
N PHE A 60 23.19 -8.98 -4.31
CA PHE A 60 23.35 -7.87 -3.36
C PHE A 60 22.26 -7.89 -2.28
N VAL A 61 21.00 -8.02 -2.70
CA VAL A 61 19.86 -8.08 -1.76
C VAL A 61 19.98 -9.30 -0.83
N ARG A 62 20.37 -10.46 -1.37
CA ARG A 62 20.59 -11.66 -0.55
C ARG A 62 21.74 -11.48 0.45
N TRP A 63 22.82 -10.82 0.04
CA TRP A 63 23.94 -10.55 0.91
C TRP A 63 23.55 -9.63 2.08
N CYS A 64 22.76 -8.60 1.81
CA CYS A 64 22.42 -7.57 2.82
C CYS A 64 21.20 -7.91 3.70
N TRP A 65 20.27 -8.76 3.23
CA TRP A 65 19.01 -9.07 3.92
C TRP A 65 18.68 -10.57 4.02
N GLY A 66 19.52 -11.44 3.47
CA GLY A 66 19.24 -12.87 3.42
C GLY A 66 18.06 -13.22 2.51
N PHE A 67 17.28 -14.24 2.89
CA PHE A 67 16.18 -14.75 2.08
C PHE A 67 14.87 -13.98 2.36
N LEU A 68 14.45 -13.12 1.41
CA LEU A 68 13.22 -12.31 1.51
C LEU A 68 11.98 -12.93 0.83
N GLY A 69 12.12 -14.04 0.10
CA GLY A 69 11.02 -14.64 -0.67
C GLY A 69 10.60 -13.85 -1.91
N ARG A 70 9.52 -14.27 -2.61
CA ARG A 70 9.11 -13.69 -3.92
C ARG A 70 8.32 -12.37 -3.82
N ARG A 71 7.64 -12.13 -2.69
CA ARG A 71 6.68 -11.02 -2.52
C ARG A 71 7.28 -9.79 -1.84
N VAL A 72 8.46 -9.92 -1.23
CA VAL A 72 9.13 -8.80 -0.57
C VAL A 72 10.26 -8.33 -1.48
N ARG A 73 10.14 -7.10 -1.98
CA ARG A 73 11.17 -6.43 -2.78
C ARG A 73 11.68 -5.23 -1.97
N VAL A 74 13.00 -5.04 -1.95
CA VAL A 74 13.66 -3.92 -1.27
C VAL A 74 14.33 -3.02 -2.29
N VAL A 75 14.38 -1.72 -1.99
CA VAL A 75 15.04 -0.73 -2.84
C VAL A 75 16.55 -0.82 -2.60
N ILE A 76 17.32 -0.95 -3.69
CA ILE A 76 18.78 -0.96 -3.66
C ILE A 76 19.29 0.50 -3.69
N PRO A 77 20.35 0.84 -2.92
CA PRO A 77 20.95 2.18 -2.97
C PRO A 77 21.42 2.59 -4.37
N SER A 78 21.36 3.90 -4.66
CA SER A 78 21.73 4.45 -5.96
C SER A 78 23.19 4.18 -6.31
N CYS A 79 24.12 4.32 -5.36
CA CYS A 79 25.55 4.06 -5.56
C CYS A 79 25.82 2.64 -6.09
N ILE A 80 25.13 1.64 -5.52
CA ILE A 80 25.23 0.24 -5.93
C ILE A 80 24.64 0.04 -7.33
N ILE A 81 23.46 0.62 -7.60
CA ILE A 81 22.82 0.52 -8.91
C ILE A 81 23.72 1.13 -10.00
N THR A 82 24.24 2.33 -9.78
CA THR A 82 25.13 3.00 -10.72
C THR A 82 26.36 2.14 -11.00
N ARG A 83 27.00 1.62 -9.95
CA ARG A 83 28.22 0.80 -10.11
C ARG A 83 27.99 -0.52 -10.85
N ILE A 84 26.86 -1.17 -10.63
CA ILE A 84 26.48 -2.39 -11.37
C ILE A 84 26.18 -2.05 -12.83
N ARG A 85 25.51 -0.93 -13.12
CA ARG A 85 25.21 -0.49 -14.50
C ARG A 85 26.46 -0.07 -15.27
N GLU A 86 27.47 0.48 -14.61
CA GLU A 86 28.78 0.76 -15.22
C GLU A 86 29.48 -0.53 -15.67
N LYS A 87 29.43 -1.58 -14.84
CA LYS A 87 30.05 -2.87 -15.14
C LYS A 87 29.27 -3.68 -16.19
N PHE A 88 27.94 -3.62 -16.15
CA PHE A 88 27.04 -4.34 -17.06
C PHE A 88 26.07 -3.36 -17.76
N PRO A 89 26.58 -2.62 -18.76
CA PRO A 89 25.82 -1.58 -19.43
C PRO A 89 24.72 -2.14 -20.33
N GLU A 90 23.63 -1.38 -20.48
CA GLU A 90 22.62 -1.61 -21.52
C GLU A 90 22.97 -0.85 -22.80
N ALA A 91 22.93 -1.49 -23.96
CA ALA A 91 23.31 -0.88 -25.24
C ALA A 91 22.43 0.34 -25.62
N SER A 92 21.14 0.33 -25.24
CA SER A 92 20.20 1.43 -25.46
C SER A 92 20.27 2.53 -24.41
N GLY A 93 20.98 2.30 -23.28
CA GLY A 93 21.00 3.18 -22.12
C GLY A 93 19.66 3.30 -21.38
N GLN A 94 18.61 2.59 -21.80
CA GLN A 94 17.30 2.63 -21.17
C GLN A 94 17.18 1.52 -20.12
N TYR A 95 17.02 1.91 -18.86
CA TYR A 95 16.89 0.97 -17.74
C TYR A 95 15.48 1.00 -17.15
N VAL A 96 14.94 -0.17 -16.84
CA VAL A 96 13.72 -0.28 -16.03
C VAL A 96 14.06 -0.02 -14.56
N GLY A 97 13.25 0.81 -13.91
CA GLY A 97 13.37 1.14 -12.48
C GLY A 97 12.88 0.03 -11.55
N PHE A 98 12.70 0.37 -10.27
CA PHE A 98 12.15 -0.57 -9.29
C PHE A 98 10.70 -0.92 -9.64
N ASN A 99 10.45 -2.18 -9.98
CA ASN A 99 9.10 -2.69 -10.13
C ASN A 99 8.61 -3.22 -8.77
N PRO A 100 7.55 -2.66 -8.15
CA PRO A 100 7.00 -3.18 -6.90
C PRO A 100 6.47 -4.61 -7.06
N PRO A 101 6.38 -5.40 -5.97
CA PRO A 101 5.75 -6.71 -6.05
C PRO A 101 4.28 -6.54 -6.51
N PRO A 102 3.75 -7.47 -7.32
CA PRO A 102 2.35 -7.41 -7.72
C PRO A 102 1.49 -7.42 -6.46
N THR A 103 0.85 -6.29 -6.18
CA THR A 103 -0.09 -6.18 -5.09
C THR A 103 -1.39 -6.83 -5.51
N PRO A 104 -2.05 -7.63 -4.65
CA PRO A 104 -3.39 -8.17 -4.96
C PRO A 104 -4.48 -7.07 -5.00
N LEU A 105 -4.10 -5.81 -4.80
CA LEU A 105 -4.99 -4.66 -4.82
C LEU A 105 -5.10 -4.15 -6.26
N SER A 106 -6.31 -3.88 -6.71
CA SER A 106 -6.57 -3.23 -8.00
C SER A 106 -5.93 -1.84 -8.04
N GLU A 107 -5.58 -1.36 -9.24
CA GLU A 107 -5.01 -0.01 -9.44
C GLU A 107 -5.87 1.09 -8.80
N ASP A 108 -7.21 0.94 -8.82
CA ASP A 108 -8.17 1.83 -8.18
C ASP A 108 -7.99 1.95 -6.65
N THR A 109 -7.51 0.87 -6.01
CA THR A 109 -7.25 0.85 -4.57
C THR A 109 -5.90 1.50 -4.24
N LEU A 110 -4.93 1.43 -5.17
CA LEU A 110 -3.61 2.03 -5.03
C LEU A 110 -3.65 3.55 -5.20
N HIS A 111 -4.53 4.04 -6.08
CA HIS A 111 -4.64 5.45 -6.45
C HIS A 111 -6.07 5.97 -6.25
N PRO A 112 -6.58 6.05 -5.00
CA PRO A 112 -7.93 6.51 -4.76
C PRO A 112 -8.12 7.96 -5.18
N ILE A 113 -9.30 8.29 -5.71
CA ILE A 113 -9.63 9.63 -6.19
C ILE A 113 -9.69 10.58 -4.99
N VAL A 114 -8.78 11.56 -4.95
CA VAL A 114 -8.72 12.54 -3.85
C VAL A 114 -9.75 13.64 -4.08
N LEU A 115 -10.60 13.87 -3.08
CA LEU A 115 -11.67 14.87 -3.14
C LEU A 115 -11.56 15.86 -1.97
N ALA A 116 -11.79 17.14 -2.28
CA ALA A 116 -11.95 18.19 -1.28
C ALA A 116 -13.32 18.07 -0.58
N PRO A 117 -13.38 18.25 0.76
CA PRO A 117 -14.61 18.07 1.53
C PRO A 117 -15.70 19.08 1.18
N ASP A 118 -15.32 20.28 0.76
CA ASP A 118 -16.24 21.39 0.53
C ASP A 118 -16.82 21.40 -0.90
N HIS A 119 -16.30 20.57 -1.81
CA HIS A 119 -16.75 20.54 -3.19
C HIS A 119 -18.16 19.94 -3.32
N SER A 120 -19.00 20.50 -4.20
CA SER A 120 -20.39 20.04 -4.38
C SER A 120 -20.49 18.57 -4.76
N ILE A 121 -19.57 18.07 -5.59
CA ILE A 121 -19.53 16.64 -5.97
C ILE A 121 -19.34 15.75 -4.75
N THR A 122 -18.49 16.14 -3.81
CA THR A 122 -18.24 15.37 -2.58
C THR A 122 -19.51 15.28 -1.73
N GLN A 123 -20.30 16.34 -1.67
CA GLN A 123 -21.58 16.35 -0.95
C GLN A 123 -22.60 15.41 -1.62
N LEU A 124 -22.67 15.43 -2.95
CA LEU A 124 -23.53 14.53 -3.73
C LEU A 124 -23.14 13.07 -3.56
N ILE A 125 -21.84 12.76 -3.56
CA ILE A 125 -21.33 11.41 -3.29
C ILE A 125 -21.72 10.96 -1.89
N VAL A 126 -21.50 11.80 -0.88
CA VAL A 126 -21.87 11.46 0.50
C VAL A 126 -23.37 11.22 0.63
N GLN A 127 -24.20 12.03 -0.05
CA GLN A 127 -25.65 11.86 -0.07
C GLN A 127 -26.07 10.54 -0.71
N ASP A 128 -25.57 10.23 -1.90
CA ASP A 128 -25.89 8.99 -2.61
C ASP A 128 -25.50 7.74 -1.79
N TYR A 129 -24.32 7.76 -1.14
CA TYR A 129 -23.91 6.66 -0.26
C TYR A 129 -24.75 6.59 1.02
N ASP A 130 -25.15 7.72 1.61
CA ASP A 130 -26.02 7.75 2.80
C ASP A 130 -27.40 7.17 2.50
N GLU A 131 -27.99 7.52 1.34
CA GLU A 131 -29.27 7.01 0.87
C GLU A 131 -29.18 5.50 0.52
N ARG A 132 -28.15 5.07 -0.20
CA ARG A 132 -27.92 3.65 -0.55
C ARG A 132 -27.71 2.76 0.67
N LEU A 133 -27.07 3.28 1.72
CA LEU A 133 -26.83 2.57 2.97
C LEU A 133 -27.97 2.76 3.99
N LEU A 134 -29.12 3.30 3.56
CA LEU A 134 -30.31 3.48 4.39
C LEU A 134 -30.04 4.29 5.67
N HIS A 135 -29.29 5.39 5.54
CA HIS A 135 -28.92 6.27 6.65
C HIS A 135 -28.16 5.56 7.78
N ALA A 136 -27.29 4.60 7.42
CA ALA A 136 -26.39 3.94 8.36
C ALA A 136 -25.53 4.95 9.15
N GLY A 137 -24.95 4.52 10.28
CA GLY A 137 -24.09 5.40 11.07
C GLY A 137 -22.92 6.01 10.27
N PRO A 138 -22.38 7.16 10.71
CA PRO A 138 -21.39 7.93 9.94
C PRO A 138 -20.11 7.13 9.65
N GLU A 139 -19.75 6.22 10.55
CA GLU A 139 -18.59 5.34 10.42
C GLU A 139 -18.77 4.31 9.29
N ARG A 140 -19.99 3.78 9.12
CA ARG A 140 -20.30 2.81 8.08
C ARG A 140 -20.24 3.47 6.70
N VAL A 141 -20.89 4.62 6.56
CA VAL A 141 -20.90 5.40 5.32
C VAL A 141 -19.48 5.82 4.95
N PHE A 142 -18.70 6.35 5.90
CA PHE A 142 -17.31 6.72 5.66
C PHE A 142 -16.45 5.54 5.22
N THR A 143 -16.62 4.36 5.83
CA THR A 143 -15.84 3.17 5.48
C THR A 143 -16.12 2.70 4.05
N GLU A 144 -17.37 2.72 3.60
CA GLU A 144 -17.73 2.35 2.23
C GLU A 144 -17.23 3.37 1.22
N ILE A 145 -17.41 4.67 1.47
CA ILE A 145 -16.89 5.74 0.59
C ILE A 145 -15.36 5.61 0.45
N ARG A 146 -14.67 5.28 1.54
CA ARG A 146 -13.19 5.22 1.59
C ARG A 146 -12.59 4.11 0.73
N ARG A 147 -13.40 3.13 0.30
CA ARG A 147 -12.99 2.07 -0.65
C ARG A 147 -12.70 2.61 -2.04
N THR A 148 -13.36 3.71 -2.43
CA THR A 148 -13.29 4.26 -3.80
C THR A 148 -12.74 5.69 -3.81
N TYR A 149 -13.06 6.50 -2.81
CA TYR A 149 -12.71 7.91 -2.75
C TYR A 149 -11.88 8.24 -1.50
N TRP A 150 -10.89 9.13 -1.65
CA TRP A 150 -10.17 9.73 -0.54
C TRP A 150 -10.66 11.17 -0.30
N ILE A 151 -11.70 11.32 0.52
CA ILE A 151 -12.17 12.64 0.95
C ILE A 151 -11.29 13.15 2.09
N LEU A 152 -10.64 14.30 1.92
CA LEU A 152 -9.88 14.95 3.00
C LEU A 152 -10.82 15.30 4.16
N CYS A 153 -10.46 14.93 5.38
CA CYS A 153 -11.33 15.05 6.55
C CYS A 153 -12.72 14.39 6.39
N GLY A 154 -12.82 13.33 5.57
CA GLY A 154 -14.10 12.73 5.15
C GLY A 154 -15.05 12.32 6.28
N ARG A 155 -14.52 11.89 7.45
CA ARG A 155 -15.34 11.60 8.64
C ARG A 155 -16.17 12.80 9.08
N GLN A 156 -15.59 14.00 9.03
CA GLN A 156 -16.27 15.25 9.41
C GLN A 156 -17.29 15.64 8.35
N ALA A 157 -16.97 15.47 7.06
CA ALA A 157 -17.89 15.71 5.95
C ALA A 157 -19.16 14.83 6.04
N VAL A 158 -19.00 13.53 6.29
CA VAL A 158 -20.13 12.59 6.49
C VAL A 158 -20.96 12.98 7.71
N LYS A 159 -20.33 13.29 8.84
CA LYS A 159 -21.05 13.75 10.05
C LYS A 159 -21.82 15.05 9.81
N LYS A 160 -21.26 15.98 9.04
CA LYS A 160 -21.91 17.25 8.66
C LYS A 160 -23.16 16.98 7.82
N HIS A 161 -23.04 16.13 6.81
CA HIS A 161 -24.17 15.72 5.95
C HIS A 161 -25.29 15.05 6.76
N GLN A 162 -24.98 14.03 7.58
CA GLN A 162 -25.99 13.31 8.37
C GLN A 162 -26.70 14.17 9.43
N ARG A 163 -26.10 15.29 9.86
CA ARG A 163 -26.77 16.26 10.74
C ARG A 163 -27.85 17.07 10.01
N GLN A 164 -27.66 17.28 8.71
CA GLN A 164 -28.56 18.05 7.85
C GLN A 164 -29.60 17.15 7.15
N CYS A 165 -29.29 15.85 6.97
CA CYS A 165 -30.19 14.86 6.40
C CYS A 165 -31.44 14.63 7.28
N LEU A 166 -32.63 14.73 6.67
CA LEU A 166 -33.91 14.56 7.34
C LEU A 166 -34.12 13.11 7.84
N GLY A 167 -33.70 12.11 7.05
CA GLY A 167 -33.76 10.71 7.43
C GLY A 167 -32.94 10.43 8.68
N CYS A 168 -31.66 10.79 8.67
CA CYS A 168 -30.78 10.66 9.84
C CYS A 168 -31.29 11.44 11.07
N ARG A 169 -31.85 12.64 10.87
CA ARG A 169 -32.41 13.45 11.96
C ARG A 169 -33.63 12.77 12.60
N LYS A 170 -34.49 12.17 11.78
CA LYS A 170 -35.64 11.38 12.26
C LYS A 170 -35.17 10.16 13.06
N TRP A 171 -34.23 9.39 12.55
CA TRP A 171 -33.68 8.22 13.27
C TRP A 171 -32.96 8.57 14.58
N ARG A 172 -32.29 9.73 14.63
CA ARG A 172 -31.61 10.23 15.84
C ARG A 172 -32.58 10.80 16.88
N SER A 173 -33.80 11.17 16.48
CA SER A 173 -34.75 11.82 17.38
C SER A 173 -35.15 10.91 18.53
N LYS A 174 -35.12 11.44 19.76
CA LYS A 174 -35.58 10.70 20.94
C LYS A 174 -37.11 10.64 20.90
N PRO A 175 -37.73 9.46 21.03
CA PRO A 175 -39.18 9.39 21.16
C PRO A 175 -39.59 10.15 22.43
N MET A 176 -40.58 11.02 22.29
CA MET A 176 -41.23 11.61 23.46
C MET A 176 -42.07 10.51 24.10
N VAL A 177 -41.72 10.10 25.32
CA VAL A 177 -42.51 9.11 26.06
C VAL A 177 -43.89 9.71 26.30
N PRO A 178 -44.98 9.08 25.83
CA PRO A 178 -46.32 9.58 26.11
C PRO A 178 -46.56 9.56 27.62
N LYS A 179 -47.19 10.60 28.17
CA LYS A 179 -47.67 10.58 29.56
C LYS A 179 -48.79 9.55 29.65
N MET A 180 -48.51 8.42 30.27
CA MET A 180 -49.49 7.38 30.58
C MET A 180 -50.27 7.78 31.84
N ALA A 181 -51.56 7.43 31.89
CA ALA A 181 -52.35 7.55 33.12
C ALA A 181 -51.92 6.51 34.16
N ASP A 182 -52.26 6.76 35.43
CA ASP A 182 -51.99 5.82 36.52
C ASP A 182 -52.61 4.45 36.24
N LEU A 183 -51.89 3.38 36.59
CA LEU A 183 -52.38 2.02 36.46
C LEU A 183 -53.55 1.80 37.44
N PRO A 184 -54.66 1.16 37.00
CA PRO A 184 -55.79 0.88 37.90
C PRO A 184 -55.38 -0.06 39.03
N SER A 185 -55.96 0.12 40.21
CA SER A 185 -55.60 -0.56 41.46
C SER A 185 -55.65 -2.09 41.39
N ALA A 186 -56.47 -2.65 40.49
CA ALA A 186 -56.53 -4.08 40.22
C ALA A 186 -55.21 -4.67 39.69
N ARG A 187 -54.37 -3.86 39.02
CA ARG A 187 -53.07 -4.27 38.46
C ARG A 187 -51.88 -4.03 39.39
N LEU A 188 -52.10 -3.35 40.51
CA LEU A 188 -51.07 -3.05 41.50
C LEU A 188 -51.01 -4.09 42.63
N ARG A 189 -51.93 -5.07 42.64
CA ARG A 189 -51.91 -6.18 43.59
C ARG A 189 -50.89 -7.21 43.12
N LEU A 190 -49.79 -7.34 43.86
CA LEU A 190 -48.90 -8.50 43.76
C LEU A 190 -49.59 -9.65 44.50
N ASN A 191 -49.85 -10.77 43.80
CA ASN A 191 -50.31 -12.01 44.42
C ASN A 191 -49.16 -12.70 45.16
#